data_AF-A0A835I5D2-F1
#
_entry.id   AF-A0A835I5D2-F1
#
_cell.length_a   1.000
_cell.length_b   1.000
_cell.length_c   1.000
_cell.angle_alpha   90.00
_cell.angle_beta   90.00
_cell.angle_gamma   90.00
#
_symmetry.space_group_name_H-M   'P 1'
#
loop_
_entity.id
_entity.type
_entity.pdbx_description
1 polymer ?
#
loop_
_entity_poly.entity_id
_entity_poly.type
_entity_poly.pdbx_seq_one_letter_code
_entity_poly.pdbx_strand_id
1 'polypeptide(L)'
;MSASLSRNWRQLSGQGHWRGLLNPLTNDMRTYLLHYGDLVEATYDTFIKEKVSQYAGGSMWPPTDLLSKVGLQTKNNPLMKYKVTKYLYATSSIPVPEAFMMRSLSRESWSKESNWIGYIAVATDEGRKLLGRRDIVVAWRGTITTLEWIDDFNAGMVSAAKEYRSNLNPMVHAGFWSVYTSTDAKSAYNKTSARDQVFTEVRRLVRQYKNEHNNMSVTVCGHSLGAALSVLNSADIVANGVAGPNVPVTAFPYACPKPGNRNFKKFAEGLKNLRVLRTTNRFDPVPMSPAIGFADVGEQFLIDSTASPYLKNPLGFSTTHAMESYLHAIAGARGSAQAGFMSGAGNIRDISLVNKYIDGLKNKYLIPPRWWSTANKGMVQQPNGQWKMFQRRWKDEDFLTDESISMDGENISNDDENVSMDDKIVTKDESIWMDDENVSNKENTSMDAENI
;
A
#
# COMPACT_ATOMS: atom_id res chain seq x y z
N MET A 1 -12.06 20.76 -10.38
CA MET A 1 -10.91 20.11 -9.72
C MET A 1 -10.47 18.81 -10.40
N SER A 2 -11.35 17.82 -10.63
CA SER A 2 -10.92 16.51 -11.17
C SER A 2 -10.17 16.55 -12.51
N ALA A 3 -10.57 17.42 -13.45
CA ALA A 3 -9.93 17.51 -14.77
C ALA A 3 -8.47 18.03 -14.76
N SER A 4 -8.04 18.73 -13.70
CA SER A 4 -6.64 19.15 -13.56
C SER A 4 -5.79 18.01 -13.00
N LEU A 5 -6.27 17.38 -11.92
CA LEU A 5 -5.64 16.20 -11.30
C LEU A 5 -5.44 15.07 -12.31
N SER A 6 -6.48 14.75 -13.09
CA SER A 6 -6.43 13.65 -14.07
C SER A 6 -5.45 13.92 -15.22
N ARG A 7 -5.22 15.17 -15.62
CA ARG A 7 -4.24 15.51 -16.66
C ARG A 7 -2.81 15.55 -16.13
N ASN A 8 -2.64 15.94 -14.86
CA ASN A 8 -1.34 16.19 -14.26
C ASN A 8 -0.86 15.05 -13.32
N TRP A 9 -1.55 13.92 -13.28
CA TRP A 9 -1.28 12.85 -12.30
C TRP A 9 0.17 12.39 -12.30
N ARG A 10 0.84 12.33 -13.46
CA ARG A 10 2.26 11.93 -13.53
C ARG A 10 3.18 12.91 -12.82
N GLN A 11 2.91 14.22 -12.94
CA GLN A 11 3.66 15.27 -12.25
C GLN A 11 3.37 15.24 -10.74
N LEU A 12 2.10 15.06 -10.36
CA LEU A 12 1.68 14.90 -8.96
C LEU A 12 2.27 13.63 -8.32
N SER A 13 2.49 12.59 -9.11
CA SER A 13 3.19 11.34 -8.74
C SER A 13 4.72 11.41 -8.90
N GLY A 14 5.30 12.59 -9.13
CA GLY A 14 6.73 12.83 -9.01
C GLY A 14 7.57 12.67 -10.29
N GLN A 15 6.96 12.57 -11.47
CA GLN A 15 7.71 12.50 -12.74
C GLN A 15 8.74 13.64 -12.87
N GLY A 16 8.35 14.86 -12.49
CA GLY A 16 9.19 16.04 -12.49
C GLY A 16 9.92 16.35 -11.17
N HIS A 17 10.00 15.40 -10.23
CA HIS A 17 10.60 15.63 -8.90
C HIS A 17 9.88 16.76 -8.13
N TRP A 18 8.55 16.77 -8.23
CA TRP A 18 7.64 17.77 -7.65
C TRP A 18 8.08 19.25 -7.79
N ARG A 19 8.92 19.56 -8.79
CA ARG A 19 9.47 20.90 -9.01
C ARG A 19 8.33 21.87 -9.29
N GLY A 20 8.29 22.97 -8.53
CA GLY A 20 7.23 23.98 -8.60
C GLY A 20 5.89 23.56 -7.99
N LEU A 21 5.78 22.38 -7.37
CA LEU A 21 4.52 21.90 -6.76
C LEU A 21 4.44 22.10 -5.25
N LEU A 22 5.59 22.17 -4.56
CA LEU A 22 5.69 22.17 -3.09
C LEU A 22 5.95 23.54 -2.46
N ASN A 23 6.53 24.48 -3.20
CA ASN A 23 6.83 25.82 -2.71
C ASN A 23 6.65 26.88 -3.81
N PRO A 24 5.51 27.60 -3.84
CA PRO A 24 4.33 27.42 -2.97
C PRO A 24 3.65 26.06 -3.22
N LEU A 25 2.93 25.55 -2.21
CA LEU A 25 2.19 24.30 -2.33
C LEU A 25 0.95 24.53 -3.20
N THR A 26 0.96 23.96 -4.40
CA THR A 26 -0.16 24.07 -5.35
C THR A 26 -1.42 23.39 -4.80
N ASN A 27 -2.60 23.86 -5.23
CA ASN A 27 -3.88 23.27 -4.79
C ASN A 27 -4.02 21.81 -5.20
N ASP A 28 -3.64 21.46 -6.42
CA ASP A 28 -3.68 20.08 -6.90
C ASP A 28 -2.76 19.17 -6.04
N MET A 29 -1.53 19.61 -5.75
CA MET A 29 -0.62 18.83 -4.90
C MET A 29 -1.13 18.72 -3.46
N ARG A 30 -1.71 19.79 -2.91
CA ARG A 30 -2.35 19.76 -1.58
C ARG A 30 -3.46 18.71 -1.54
N THR A 31 -4.38 18.73 -2.49
CA THR A 31 -5.45 17.73 -2.61
C THR A 31 -4.87 16.32 -2.77
N TYR A 32 -3.79 16.16 -3.54
CA TYR A 32 -3.14 14.87 -3.76
C TYR A 32 -2.52 14.29 -2.49
N LEU A 33 -1.79 15.11 -1.73
CA LEU A 33 -1.23 14.72 -0.43
C LEU A 33 -2.33 14.36 0.57
N LEU A 34 -3.37 15.21 0.68
CA LEU A 34 -4.50 14.92 1.56
C LEU A 34 -5.22 13.61 1.18
N HIS A 35 -5.38 13.35 -0.12
CA HIS A 35 -6.02 12.13 -0.62
C HIS A 35 -5.30 10.84 -0.18
N TYR A 36 -3.98 10.76 -0.39
CA TYR A 36 -3.20 9.61 0.07
C TYR A 36 -3.03 9.59 1.58
N GLY A 37 -3.04 10.76 2.21
CA GLY A 37 -3.07 10.90 3.65
C GLY A 37 -4.32 10.28 4.29
N ASP A 38 -5.50 10.53 3.72
CA ASP A 38 -6.76 9.93 4.18
C ASP A 38 -6.75 8.39 4.04
N LEU A 39 -6.17 7.85 2.96
CA LEU A 39 -5.99 6.41 2.78
C LEU A 39 -5.08 5.80 3.87
N VAL A 40 -4.09 6.55 4.34
CA VAL A 40 -3.26 6.16 5.49
C VAL A 40 -4.04 6.28 6.80
N GLU A 41 -4.80 7.36 7.01
CA GLU A 41 -5.59 7.54 8.23
C GLU A 41 -6.65 6.43 8.40
N ALA A 42 -7.22 5.94 7.30
CA ALA A 42 -8.12 4.79 7.30
C ALA A 42 -7.53 3.56 8.02
N THR A 43 -6.21 3.41 8.02
CA THR A 43 -5.52 2.32 8.71
C THR A 43 -5.59 2.46 10.23
N TYR A 44 -5.63 3.68 10.76
CA TYR A 44 -5.85 3.94 12.17
C TYR A 44 -7.32 3.79 12.55
N ASP A 45 -8.21 4.33 11.71
CA ASP A 45 -9.66 4.36 11.92
C ASP A 45 -10.30 2.98 12.04
N THR A 46 -9.76 2.00 11.32
CA THR A 46 -10.26 0.62 11.35
C THR A 46 -9.55 -0.26 12.37
N PHE A 47 -8.41 0.14 12.94
CA PHE A 47 -7.61 -0.77 13.77
C PHE A 47 -8.20 -0.96 15.17
N ILE A 48 -8.34 -2.22 15.61
CA ILE A 48 -8.82 -2.55 16.95
C ILE A 48 -7.67 -2.48 17.95
N LYS A 49 -7.65 -1.41 18.77
CA LYS A 49 -6.57 -1.11 19.71
C LYS A 49 -6.83 -1.56 21.15
N GLU A 50 -8.05 -1.97 21.45
CA GLU A 50 -8.48 -2.35 22.79
C GLU A 50 -7.98 -3.75 23.13
N LYS A 51 -6.85 -3.88 23.84
CA LYS A 51 -6.24 -5.18 24.19
C LYS A 51 -7.18 -6.17 24.89
N VAL A 52 -8.18 -5.67 25.63
CA VAL A 52 -9.21 -6.49 26.29
C VAL A 52 -10.15 -7.18 25.29
N SER A 53 -10.19 -6.73 24.03
CA SER A 53 -10.92 -7.39 22.96
C SER A 53 -10.14 -8.61 22.46
N GLN A 54 -10.85 -9.72 22.22
CA GLN A 54 -10.28 -10.88 21.53
C GLN A 54 -9.85 -10.59 20.09
N TYR A 55 -10.26 -9.44 19.53
CA TYR A 55 -9.93 -8.99 18.17
C TYR A 55 -8.86 -7.90 18.13
N ALA A 56 -8.24 -7.57 19.26
CA ALA A 56 -7.14 -6.60 19.31
C ALA A 56 -6.04 -6.96 18.31
N GLY A 57 -5.56 -5.99 17.54
CA GLY A 57 -4.61 -6.25 16.46
C GLY A 57 -5.22 -6.49 15.08
N GLY A 58 -6.54 -6.66 14.98
CA GLY A 58 -7.27 -6.78 13.72
C GLY A 58 -7.76 -5.44 13.14
N SER A 59 -8.38 -5.51 11.97
CA SER A 59 -9.24 -4.44 11.44
C SER A 59 -10.60 -4.50 12.16
N MET A 60 -11.49 -3.53 11.97
CA MET A 60 -12.85 -3.50 12.53
C MET A 60 -13.93 -3.79 11.48
N TRP A 61 -13.64 -3.41 10.23
CA TRP A 61 -14.54 -3.57 9.10
C TRP A 61 -13.98 -4.60 8.12
N PRO A 62 -14.83 -5.34 7.38
CA PRO A 62 -14.36 -6.15 6.26
C PRO A 62 -13.84 -5.28 5.12
N PRO A 63 -12.98 -5.81 4.21
CA PRO A 63 -12.39 -5.04 3.12
C PRO A 63 -13.42 -4.25 2.29
N THR A 64 -14.57 -4.88 1.98
CA THR A 64 -15.63 -4.26 1.18
C THR A 64 -16.22 -3.00 1.79
N ASP A 65 -16.19 -2.90 3.11
CA ASP A 65 -16.87 -1.84 3.85
C ASP A 65 -15.87 -0.80 4.39
N LEU A 66 -14.57 -1.12 4.50
CA LEU A 66 -13.55 -0.33 5.20
C LEU A 66 -13.65 1.16 4.88
N LEU A 67 -13.48 1.56 3.62
CA LEU A 67 -13.41 2.97 3.23
C LEU A 67 -14.73 3.72 3.46
N SER A 68 -15.87 3.03 3.35
CA SER A 68 -17.17 3.61 3.65
C SER A 68 -17.38 3.80 5.16
N LYS A 69 -17.00 2.80 5.96
CA LYS A 69 -17.22 2.77 7.41
C LYS A 69 -16.29 3.69 8.18
N VAL A 70 -15.10 3.96 7.66
CA VAL A 70 -14.19 5.00 8.19
C VAL A 70 -14.55 6.41 7.67
N GLY A 71 -15.65 6.56 6.93
CA GLY A 71 -16.18 7.87 6.54
C GLY A 71 -15.48 8.53 5.36
N LEU A 72 -14.73 7.79 4.55
CA LEU A 72 -13.99 8.35 3.42
C LEU A 72 -14.77 8.30 2.10
N GLN A 73 -15.72 7.38 1.92
CA GLN A 73 -16.56 7.35 0.71
C GLN A 73 -17.78 8.27 0.84
N THR A 74 -17.53 9.57 0.95
CA THR A 74 -18.56 10.60 1.09
C THR A 74 -18.54 11.58 -0.09
N LYS A 75 -19.60 12.39 -0.23
CA LYS A 75 -19.66 13.45 -1.25
C LYS A 75 -18.54 14.48 -1.12
N ASN A 76 -17.99 14.65 0.10
CA ASN A 76 -16.91 15.60 0.38
C ASN A 76 -15.52 15.04 0.06
N ASN A 77 -15.41 13.76 -0.29
CA ASN A 77 -14.17 13.14 -0.76
C ASN A 77 -14.37 12.48 -2.12
N PRO A 78 -14.57 13.27 -3.19
CA PRO A 78 -14.97 12.76 -4.50
C PRO A 78 -13.92 11.86 -5.15
N LEU A 79 -12.64 11.97 -4.77
CA LEU A 79 -11.56 11.12 -5.27
C LEU A 79 -11.54 9.73 -4.63
N MET A 80 -12.25 9.51 -3.52
CA MET A 80 -12.26 8.24 -2.78
C MET A 80 -13.14 7.19 -3.46
N LYS A 81 -12.76 6.81 -4.67
CA LYS A 81 -13.45 5.85 -5.52
C LYS A 81 -12.58 4.60 -5.69
N TYR A 82 -12.30 3.94 -4.57
CA TYR A 82 -11.46 2.76 -4.48
C TYR A 82 -12.26 1.56 -3.96
N LYS A 83 -11.83 0.37 -4.37
CA LYS A 83 -12.24 -0.91 -3.77
C LYS A 83 -11.03 -1.51 -3.07
N VAL A 84 -11.16 -1.85 -1.79
CA VAL A 84 -10.15 -2.65 -1.09
C VAL A 84 -10.23 -4.08 -1.59
N THR A 85 -9.10 -4.67 -1.97
CA THR A 85 -9.02 -5.98 -2.58
C THR A 85 -8.28 -7.00 -1.73
N LYS A 86 -7.40 -6.56 -0.83
CA LYS A 86 -6.67 -7.45 0.08
C LYS A 86 -6.33 -6.75 1.39
N TYR A 87 -6.43 -7.47 2.50
CA TYR A 87 -5.82 -7.09 3.77
C TYR A 87 -4.42 -7.66 3.88
N LEU A 88 -3.55 -6.90 4.53
CA LEU A 88 -2.18 -7.27 4.80
C LEU A 88 -2.06 -7.61 6.28
N TYR A 89 -1.39 -8.71 6.55
CA TYR A 89 -1.06 -9.14 7.90
C TYR A 89 0.45 -9.26 8.04
N ALA A 90 0.98 -8.92 9.21
CA ALA A 90 2.39 -9.07 9.54
C ALA A 90 2.57 -9.85 10.84
N THR A 91 3.73 -10.49 10.97
CA THR A 91 4.30 -11.01 12.22
C THR A 91 5.75 -10.52 12.32
N SER A 92 6.44 -10.84 13.42
CA SER A 92 7.84 -10.45 13.62
C SER A 92 8.62 -11.60 14.22
N SER A 93 9.74 -11.97 13.58
CA SER A 93 10.67 -13.01 14.05
C SER A 93 11.58 -12.54 15.20
N ILE A 94 11.68 -11.24 15.41
CA ILE A 94 12.38 -10.63 16.54
C ILE A 94 11.38 -9.91 17.46
N PRO A 95 11.70 -9.72 18.75
CA PRO A 95 10.93 -8.83 19.61
C PRO A 95 10.84 -7.43 18.99
N VAL A 96 9.63 -6.90 18.91
CA VAL A 96 9.33 -5.54 18.47
C VAL A 96 8.41 -4.87 19.49
N PRO A 97 8.42 -3.53 19.58
CA PRO A 97 7.55 -2.82 20.51
C PRO A 97 6.08 -3.22 20.31
N GLU A 98 5.32 -3.27 21.41
CA GLU A 98 3.89 -3.63 21.35
C GLU A 98 3.08 -2.62 20.51
N ALA A 99 3.58 -1.39 20.39
CA ALA A 99 3.07 -0.36 19.49
C ALA A 99 3.04 -0.80 18.01
N PHE A 100 3.88 -1.76 17.62
CA PHE A 100 3.98 -2.34 16.28
C PHE A 100 3.09 -3.58 16.16
N MET A 101 3.11 -4.44 17.19
CA MET A 101 2.42 -5.72 17.21
C MET A 101 1.61 -5.84 18.49
N MET A 102 0.33 -5.48 18.39
CA MET A 102 -0.59 -5.50 19.52
C MET A 102 -1.09 -6.90 19.80
N ARG A 103 -1.01 -7.32 21.07
CA ARG A 103 -1.49 -8.62 21.54
C ARG A 103 -2.78 -8.45 22.35
N SER A 104 -3.75 -9.31 22.08
CA SER A 104 -4.95 -9.42 22.91
C SER A 104 -4.61 -10.02 24.28
N LEU A 105 -5.30 -9.58 25.33
CA LEU A 105 -5.27 -10.20 26.65
C LEU A 105 -6.11 -11.48 26.72
N SER A 106 -6.95 -11.75 25.71
CA SER A 106 -7.78 -12.94 25.64
C SER A 106 -6.96 -14.17 25.27
N ARG A 107 -7.22 -15.31 25.92
CA ARG A 107 -6.69 -16.62 25.51
C ARG A 107 -7.30 -17.13 24.20
N GLU A 108 -8.49 -16.63 23.87
CA GLU A 108 -9.26 -16.91 22.65
C GLU A 108 -9.04 -15.82 21.59
N SER A 109 -7.87 -15.17 21.62
CA SER A 109 -7.50 -14.15 20.63
C SER A 109 -7.61 -14.66 19.20
N TRP A 110 -8.09 -13.81 18.29
CA TRP A 110 -8.15 -14.13 16.85
C TRP A 110 -6.77 -14.49 16.25
N SER A 111 -5.70 -13.89 16.79
CA SER A 111 -4.31 -14.24 16.52
C SER A 111 -3.44 -13.90 17.73
N LYS A 112 -2.39 -14.72 17.97
CA LYS A 112 -1.42 -14.51 19.06
C LYS A 112 -0.20 -13.71 18.62
N GLU A 113 0.19 -13.83 17.36
CA GLU A 113 1.46 -13.30 16.83
C GLU A 113 1.30 -12.46 15.56
N SER A 114 0.09 -12.45 14.95
CA SER A 114 -0.19 -11.67 13.73
C SER A 114 -1.05 -10.44 14.02
N ASN A 115 -0.76 -9.35 13.32
CA ASN A 115 -1.59 -8.16 13.28
C ASN A 115 -1.96 -7.80 11.85
N TRP A 116 -3.15 -7.22 11.69
CA TRP A 116 -3.50 -6.46 10.50
C TRP A 116 -2.57 -5.24 10.40
N ILE A 117 -1.85 -5.11 9.28
CA ILE A 117 -0.80 -4.10 9.08
C ILE A 117 -1.09 -3.16 7.90
N GLY A 118 -2.22 -3.32 7.23
CA GLY A 118 -2.59 -2.47 6.11
C GLY A 118 -3.52 -3.15 5.12
N TYR A 119 -3.68 -2.52 3.95
CA TYR A 119 -4.53 -3.03 2.89
C TYR A 119 -4.03 -2.61 1.51
N ILE A 120 -4.52 -3.32 0.50
CA ILE A 120 -4.37 -2.97 -0.91
C ILE A 120 -5.74 -2.59 -1.44
N ALA A 121 -5.79 -1.48 -2.17
CA ALA A 121 -6.98 -1.02 -2.86
C ALA A 121 -6.66 -0.65 -4.30
N VAL A 122 -7.67 -0.69 -5.16
CA VAL A 122 -7.54 -0.26 -6.54
C VAL A 122 -8.64 0.75 -6.87
N ALA A 123 -8.28 1.79 -7.62
CA ALA A 123 -9.24 2.75 -8.12
C ALA A 123 -10.29 2.02 -8.97
N THR A 124 -11.56 2.28 -8.71
CA THR A 124 -12.70 1.82 -9.53
C THR A 124 -12.70 2.54 -10.88
N ASP A 125 -13.60 2.19 -11.80
CA ASP A 125 -13.67 2.85 -13.11
C ASP A 125 -14.02 4.33 -13.01
N GLU A 126 -14.84 4.70 -12.02
CA GLU A 126 -15.12 6.08 -11.67
C GLU A 126 -13.86 6.76 -11.14
N GLY A 127 -13.15 6.13 -10.21
CA GLY A 127 -11.89 6.63 -9.66
C GLY A 127 -10.82 6.82 -10.72
N ARG A 128 -10.68 5.87 -11.63
CA ARG A 128 -9.76 5.94 -12.77
C ARG A 128 -10.00 7.19 -13.60
N LYS A 129 -11.25 7.52 -13.92
CA LYS A 129 -11.60 8.73 -14.68
C LYS A 129 -11.20 10.00 -13.93
N LEU A 130 -11.44 10.04 -12.63
CA LEU A 130 -11.13 11.20 -11.78
C LEU A 130 -9.62 11.40 -11.57
N LEU A 131 -8.88 10.29 -11.47
CA LEU A 131 -7.44 10.29 -11.24
C LEU A 131 -6.61 10.30 -12.54
N GLY A 132 -7.24 10.06 -13.69
CA GLY A 132 -6.57 9.95 -14.99
C GLY A 132 -5.80 8.64 -15.23
N ARG A 133 -5.83 7.72 -14.25
CA ARG A 133 -5.15 6.41 -14.33
C ARG A 133 -5.74 5.41 -13.35
N ARG A 134 -5.52 4.12 -13.60
CA ARG A 134 -5.83 3.04 -12.65
C ARG A 134 -4.76 3.01 -11.58
N ASP A 135 -5.07 3.54 -10.41
CA ASP A 135 -4.15 3.56 -9.28
C ASP A 135 -4.35 2.34 -8.39
N ILE A 136 -3.27 1.61 -8.13
CA ILE A 136 -3.21 0.57 -7.12
C ILE A 136 -2.54 1.18 -5.89
N VAL A 137 -3.24 1.22 -4.76
CA VAL A 137 -2.73 1.76 -3.51
C VAL A 137 -2.36 0.62 -2.57
N VAL A 138 -1.17 0.70 -1.97
CA VAL A 138 -0.76 -0.12 -0.83
C VAL A 138 -0.62 0.81 0.38
N ALA A 139 -1.55 0.70 1.33
CA ALA A 139 -1.61 1.53 2.52
C ALA A 139 -1.13 0.74 3.75
N TRP A 140 -0.04 1.20 4.37
CA TRP A 140 0.60 0.58 5.53
C TRP A 140 0.21 1.30 6.82
N ARG A 141 -0.21 0.52 7.82
CA ARG A 141 -0.55 0.99 9.16
C ARG A 141 0.72 1.35 9.94
N GLY A 142 0.67 2.49 10.63
CA GLY A 142 1.70 2.86 11.59
C GLY A 142 1.47 2.30 12.99
N THR A 143 2.13 2.90 13.97
CA THR A 143 2.00 2.55 15.39
C THR A 143 0.83 3.25 16.06
N ILE A 144 0.20 2.60 17.04
CA ILE A 144 -0.95 3.17 17.78
C ILE A 144 -0.49 4.02 18.98
N THR A 145 0.54 3.58 19.70
CA THR A 145 1.13 4.29 20.84
C THR A 145 2.53 4.77 20.47
N THR A 146 2.67 6.06 20.21
CA THR A 146 3.85 6.60 19.50
C THR A 146 5.01 7.01 20.41
N LEU A 147 4.78 7.14 21.72
CA LEU A 147 5.75 7.71 22.66
C LEU A 147 6.88 6.74 23.04
N GLU A 148 6.54 5.51 23.42
CA GLU A 148 7.50 4.60 24.08
C GLU A 148 8.39 3.84 23.08
N TRP A 149 7.92 3.64 21.85
CA TRP A 149 8.62 2.75 20.93
C TRP A 149 9.94 3.30 20.40
N ILE A 150 10.11 4.63 20.30
CA ILE A 150 11.30 5.23 19.67
C ILE A 150 12.57 4.86 20.44
N ASP A 151 12.49 4.81 21.76
CA ASP A 151 13.61 4.50 22.64
C ASP A 151 13.84 2.98 22.74
N ASP A 152 12.78 2.18 22.69
CA ASP A 152 12.81 0.71 22.77
C ASP A 152 13.11 0.01 21.44
N PHE A 153 13.29 0.78 20.36
CA PHE A 153 13.39 0.22 19.01
C PHE A 153 14.80 -0.35 18.74
N ASN A 154 14.87 -1.60 18.29
CA ASN A 154 16.13 -2.26 17.93
C ASN A 154 16.79 -1.58 16.71
N ALA A 155 17.64 -0.58 16.94
CA ALA A 155 18.38 0.18 15.93
C ALA A 155 19.41 -0.64 15.11
N GLY A 156 19.42 -1.97 15.25
CA GLY A 156 20.22 -2.86 14.41
C GLY A 156 19.85 -2.75 12.92
N MET A 157 20.82 -3.06 12.07
CA MET A 157 20.61 -3.14 10.63
C MET A 157 20.81 -4.56 10.13
N VAL A 158 20.03 -4.95 9.12
CA VAL A 158 20.15 -6.22 8.42
C VAL A 158 20.36 -5.98 6.93
N SER A 159 21.09 -6.86 6.25
CA SER A 159 21.26 -6.76 4.81
C SER A 159 19.97 -7.16 4.10
N ALA A 160 19.55 -6.35 3.15
CA ALA A 160 18.45 -6.64 2.22
C ALA A 160 18.96 -6.79 0.78
N ALA A 161 20.28 -6.98 0.61
CA ALA A 161 20.94 -7.00 -0.70
C ALA A 161 20.37 -8.08 -1.62
N LYS A 162 20.07 -9.27 -1.06
CA LYS A 162 19.55 -10.42 -1.81
C LYS A 162 18.13 -10.15 -2.30
N GLU A 163 17.25 -9.67 -1.42
CA GLU A 163 15.84 -9.41 -1.72
C GLU A 163 15.69 -8.27 -2.73
N TYR A 164 16.55 -7.26 -2.64
CA TYR A 164 16.62 -6.13 -3.57
C TYR A 164 17.46 -6.39 -4.82
N ARG A 165 18.12 -7.55 -4.94
CA ARG A 165 19.02 -7.89 -6.06
C ARG A 165 20.06 -6.80 -6.33
N SER A 166 20.65 -6.26 -5.27
CA SER A 166 21.52 -5.09 -5.33
C SER A 166 22.93 -5.37 -4.82
N ASN A 167 23.93 -5.01 -5.62
CA ASN A 167 25.34 -5.09 -5.25
C ASN A 167 25.80 -3.89 -4.39
N LEU A 168 24.91 -2.95 -4.05
CA LEU A 168 25.23 -1.79 -3.24
C LEU A 168 25.30 -2.11 -1.74
N ASN A 169 25.02 -3.35 -1.34
CA ASN A 169 24.86 -3.75 0.06
C ASN A 169 23.88 -2.83 0.83
N PRO A 170 22.60 -2.73 0.39
CA PRO A 170 21.59 -1.99 1.11
C PRO A 170 21.33 -2.65 2.47
N MET A 171 21.58 -1.90 3.54
CA MET A 171 21.23 -2.31 4.90
C MET A 171 19.99 -1.54 5.33
N VAL A 172 19.03 -2.25 5.91
CA VAL A 172 17.75 -1.72 6.35
C VAL A 172 17.57 -1.97 7.83
N HIS A 173 16.67 -1.22 8.46
CA HIS A 173 16.38 -1.36 9.87
C HIS A 173 15.83 -2.76 10.21
N ALA A 174 16.41 -3.45 11.20
CA ALA A 174 16.07 -4.82 11.57
C ALA A 174 14.59 -4.99 11.95
N GLY A 175 14.05 -4.11 12.81
CA GLY A 175 12.64 -4.14 13.21
C GLY A 175 11.66 -3.94 12.04
N PHE A 176 11.88 -2.93 11.18
CA PHE A 176 11.03 -2.71 10.00
C PHE A 176 11.11 -3.89 9.04
N TRP A 177 12.31 -4.42 8.83
CA TRP A 177 12.52 -5.59 7.98
C TRP A 177 11.81 -6.83 8.53
N SER A 178 11.91 -7.10 9.83
CA SER A 178 11.25 -8.24 10.45
C SER A 178 9.73 -8.16 10.29
N VAL A 179 9.10 -7.01 10.52
CA VAL A 179 7.66 -6.81 10.26
C VAL A 179 7.29 -7.04 8.79
N TYR A 180 8.18 -6.64 7.87
CA TYR A 180 7.94 -6.74 6.44
C TYR A 180 8.10 -8.17 5.89
N THR A 181 9.08 -8.94 6.38
CA THR A 181 9.50 -10.21 5.76
C THR A 181 9.26 -11.46 6.59
N SER A 182 8.90 -11.35 7.88
CA SER A 182 8.73 -12.54 8.72
C SER A 182 7.49 -13.35 8.34
N THR A 183 7.57 -14.65 8.56
CA THR A 183 6.50 -15.63 8.39
C THR A 183 6.27 -16.38 9.69
N ASP A 184 5.08 -16.95 9.85
CA ASP A 184 4.74 -17.91 10.87
C ASP A 184 3.91 -19.03 10.24
N ALA A 185 4.50 -20.22 10.11
CA ALA A 185 3.87 -21.38 9.52
C ALA A 185 2.61 -21.86 10.29
N LYS A 186 2.50 -21.50 11.58
CA LYS A 186 1.34 -21.83 12.42
C LYS A 186 0.24 -20.77 12.34
N SER A 187 0.54 -19.58 11.82
CA SER A 187 -0.44 -18.51 11.66
C SER A 187 -1.37 -18.80 10.48
N ALA A 188 -2.67 -18.54 10.67
CA ALA A 188 -3.62 -18.54 9.56
C ALA A 188 -3.40 -17.37 8.59
N TYR A 189 -2.75 -16.30 9.04
CA TYR A 189 -2.62 -15.02 8.33
C TYR A 189 -1.21 -14.76 7.77
N ASN A 190 -0.18 -15.35 8.39
CA ASN A 190 1.23 -15.10 8.06
C ASN A 190 2.02 -16.33 7.62
N LYS A 191 1.36 -17.32 6.99
CA LYS A 191 2.07 -18.40 6.28
C LYS A 191 3.03 -17.83 5.23
N THR A 192 2.66 -16.71 4.63
CA THR A 192 3.50 -15.86 3.79
C THR A 192 3.72 -14.50 4.44
N SER A 193 4.82 -13.86 4.08
CA SER A 193 5.21 -12.57 4.66
C SER A 193 4.30 -11.45 4.18
N ALA A 194 4.29 -10.31 4.88
CA ALA A 194 3.55 -9.13 4.43
C ALA A 194 4.05 -8.67 3.04
N ARG A 195 5.36 -8.78 2.79
CA ARG A 195 5.99 -8.59 1.48
C ARG A 195 5.36 -9.46 0.39
N ASP A 196 5.26 -10.76 0.62
CA ASP A 196 4.75 -11.70 -0.38
C ASP A 196 3.25 -11.50 -0.63
N GLN A 197 2.47 -11.18 0.42
CA GLN A 197 1.06 -10.80 0.28
C GLN A 197 0.89 -9.61 -0.66
N VAL A 198 1.74 -8.58 -0.54
CA VAL A 198 1.73 -7.43 -1.47
C VAL A 198 2.12 -7.84 -2.88
N PHE A 199 3.18 -8.64 -3.03
CA PHE A 199 3.66 -9.07 -4.34
C PHE A 199 2.59 -9.83 -5.11
N THR A 200 1.92 -10.77 -4.45
CA THR A 200 0.85 -11.56 -5.04
C THR A 200 -0.30 -10.68 -5.52
N GLU A 201 -0.79 -9.79 -4.66
CA GLU A 201 -1.97 -8.98 -4.99
C GLU A 201 -1.67 -7.89 -6.02
N VAL A 202 -0.53 -7.21 -5.92
CA VAL A 202 -0.14 -6.19 -6.91
C VAL A 202 0.04 -6.85 -8.29
N ARG A 203 0.67 -8.03 -8.38
CA ARG A 203 0.77 -8.78 -9.64
C ARG A 203 -0.60 -9.20 -10.17
N ARG A 204 -1.51 -9.63 -9.30
CA ARG A 204 -2.89 -9.98 -9.69
C ARG A 204 -3.60 -8.78 -10.31
N LEU A 205 -3.53 -7.61 -9.66
CA LEU A 205 -4.14 -6.37 -10.14
C LEU A 205 -3.50 -5.86 -11.44
N VAL A 206 -2.17 -5.88 -11.55
CA VAL A 206 -1.47 -5.49 -12.79
C VAL A 206 -1.86 -6.40 -13.95
N ARG A 207 -1.95 -7.72 -13.74
CA ARG A 207 -2.44 -8.66 -14.76
C ARG A 207 -3.91 -8.40 -15.12
N GLN A 208 -4.76 -8.15 -14.12
CA GLN A 208 -6.18 -7.88 -14.32
C GLN A 208 -6.42 -6.64 -15.21
N TYR A 209 -5.62 -5.59 -15.04
CA TYR A 209 -5.76 -4.33 -15.78
C TYR A 209 -4.68 -4.14 -16.86
N LYS A 210 -4.10 -5.22 -17.40
CA LYS A 210 -3.01 -5.17 -18.38
C LYS A 210 -3.30 -4.32 -19.63
N ASN A 211 -4.56 -4.24 -20.07
CA ASN A 211 -4.97 -3.43 -21.22
C ASN A 211 -4.94 -1.92 -20.92
N GLU A 212 -4.87 -1.55 -19.64
CA GLU A 212 -4.74 -0.17 -19.17
C GLU A 212 -3.28 0.17 -18.78
N HIS A 213 -2.31 -0.71 -19.02
CA HIS A 213 -0.94 -0.61 -18.47
C HIS A 213 -0.25 0.74 -18.72
N ASN A 214 -0.48 1.39 -19.86
CA ASN A 214 0.06 2.71 -20.16
C ASN A 214 -0.49 3.83 -19.23
N ASN A 215 -1.62 3.57 -18.57
CA ASN A 215 -2.32 4.44 -17.62
C ASN A 215 -2.59 3.70 -16.29
N MET A 216 -1.57 3.03 -15.76
CA MET A 216 -1.56 2.47 -14.39
C MET A 216 -0.51 3.16 -13.52
N SER A 217 -0.70 3.11 -12.20
CA SER A 217 0.33 3.43 -11.20
C SER A 217 0.22 2.53 -9.99
N VAL A 218 1.33 2.37 -9.26
CA VAL A 218 1.29 1.87 -7.89
C VAL A 218 1.67 3.01 -6.95
N THR A 219 0.78 3.32 -6.01
CA THR A 219 1.04 4.30 -4.96
C THR A 219 1.18 3.57 -3.63
N VAL A 220 2.26 3.82 -2.90
CA VAL A 220 2.52 3.20 -1.59
C VAL A 220 2.51 4.30 -0.54
N CYS A 221 1.77 4.16 0.53
CA CYS A 221 1.66 5.21 1.54
C CYS A 221 1.60 4.63 2.95
N GLY A 222 2.01 5.44 3.91
CA GLY A 222 1.97 5.07 5.32
C GLY A 222 2.43 6.20 6.22
N HIS A 223 2.20 6.04 7.51
CA HIS A 223 2.59 6.99 8.55
C HIS A 223 3.44 6.29 9.62
N SER A 224 4.45 6.98 10.17
CA SER A 224 5.30 6.44 11.24
C SER A 224 5.96 5.11 10.82
N LEU A 225 5.78 4.00 11.56
CA LEU A 225 6.17 2.65 11.11
C LEU A 225 5.70 2.34 9.68
N GLY A 226 4.44 2.65 9.35
CA GLY A 226 3.87 2.41 8.03
C GLY A 226 4.57 3.21 6.93
N ALA A 227 5.11 4.38 7.27
CA ALA A 227 5.91 5.17 6.34
C ALA A 227 7.24 4.49 6.02
N ALA A 228 7.93 3.92 7.00
CA ALA A 228 9.13 3.12 6.75
C ALA A 228 8.82 1.88 5.90
N LEU A 229 7.74 1.15 6.22
CA LEU A 229 7.27 0.02 5.41
C LEU A 229 6.94 0.44 3.97
N SER A 230 6.34 1.62 3.77
CA SER A 230 6.03 2.13 2.43
C SER A 230 7.28 2.39 1.59
N VAL A 231 8.38 2.86 2.21
CA VAL A 231 9.66 3.08 1.51
C VAL A 231 10.33 1.75 1.17
N LEU A 232 10.38 0.80 2.11
CA LEU A 232 10.91 -0.54 1.85
C LEU A 232 10.12 -1.23 0.72
N ASN A 233 8.79 -1.23 0.84
CA ASN A 233 7.90 -1.88 -0.10
C ASN A 233 7.94 -1.27 -1.51
N SER A 234 7.94 0.05 -1.63
CA SER A 234 8.00 0.71 -2.94
C SER A 234 9.32 0.44 -3.68
N ALA A 235 10.46 0.43 -2.97
CA ALA A 235 11.74 0.02 -3.55
C ALA A 235 11.72 -1.45 -3.98
N ASP A 236 11.14 -2.33 -3.17
CA ASP A 236 11.03 -3.76 -3.44
C ASP A 236 10.17 -4.08 -4.67
N ILE A 237 9.02 -3.39 -4.80
CA ILE A 237 8.11 -3.52 -5.94
C ILE A 237 8.83 -3.20 -7.24
N VAL A 238 9.62 -2.12 -7.28
CA VAL A 238 10.36 -1.73 -8.48
C VAL A 238 11.54 -2.66 -8.75
N ALA A 239 12.33 -2.98 -7.74
CA ALA A 239 13.52 -3.82 -7.87
C ALA A 239 13.20 -5.26 -8.33
N ASN A 240 12.06 -5.80 -7.90
CA ASN A 240 11.60 -7.13 -8.28
C ASN A 240 10.60 -7.12 -9.46
N GLY A 241 10.41 -5.98 -10.13
CA GLY A 241 9.54 -5.87 -11.31
C GLY A 241 8.09 -6.26 -11.04
N VAL A 242 7.61 -6.13 -9.81
CA VAL A 242 6.28 -6.59 -9.37
C VAL A 242 5.18 -5.88 -10.14
N ALA A 243 5.36 -4.58 -10.39
CA ALA A 243 4.42 -3.76 -11.14
C ALA A 243 4.67 -3.78 -12.67
N GLY A 244 5.80 -4.33 -13.11
CA GLY A 244 6.28 -4.22 -14.50
C GLY A 244 7.08 -2.95 -14.78
N PRO A 245 7.81 -2.90 -15.92
CA PRO A 245 8.80 -1.86 -16.21
C PRO A 245 8.22 -0.51 -16.62
N ASN A 246 6.93 -0.39 -16.96
CA ASN A 246 6.34 0.88 -17.39
C ASN A 246 5.32 1.45 -16.39
N VAL A 247 5.09 0.78 -15.26
CA VAL A 247 4.19 1.25 -14.21
C VAL A 247 5.00 2.07 -13.20
N PRO A 248 4.76 3.39 -13.08
CA PRO A 248 5.44 4.21 -12.09
C PRO A 248 5.00 3.79 -10.67
N VAL A 249 5.98 3.79 -9.76
CA VAL A 249 5.76 3.54 -8.34
C VAL A 249 6.08 4.81 -7.56
N THR A 250 5.12 5.30 -6.79
CA THR A 250 5.29 6.51 -5.98
C THR A 250 4.98 6.23 -4.54
N ALA A 251 5.88 6.61 -3.63
CA ALA A 251 5.64 6.54 -2.20
C ALA A 251 5.31 7.92 -1.61
N PHE A 252 4.26 7.99 -0.79
CA PHE A 252 3.91 9.15 0.05
C PHE A 252 4.00 8.80 1.53
N PRO A 253 5.21 8.67 2.08
CA PRO A 253 5.43 8.46 3.51
C PRO A 253 5.24 9.75 4.34
N TYR A 254 4.50 9.65 5.44
CA TYR A 254 4.28 10.70 6.43
C TYR A 254 5.01 10.37 7.73
N ALA A 255 5.72 11.33 8.33
CA ALA A 255 6.46 11.11 9.58
C ALA A 255 7.42 9.90 9.53
N CYS A 256 8.12 9.73 8.42
CA CYS A 256 8.90 8.52 8.16
C CYS A 256 10.18 8.47 9.00
N PRO A 257 10.37 7.49 9.90
CA PRO A 257 11.69 7.23 10.45
C PRO A 257 12.65 6.77 9.34
N LYS A 258 13.95 6.87 9.58
CA LYS A 258 14.97 6.52 8.58
C LYS A 258 14.98 4.99 8.35
N PRO A 259 14.71 4.51 7.13
CA PRO A 259 14.45 3.09 6.88
C PRO A 259 15.71 2.22 6.75
N GLY A 260 16.86 2.82 6.45
CA GLY A 260 18.10 2.09 6.21
C GLY A 260 19.32 2.99 6.07
N ASN A 261 20.44 2.43 5.67
CA ASN A 261 21.71 3.15 5.53
C ASN A 261 21.80 3.97 4.23
N ARG A 262 22.93 4.67 4.04
CA ARG A 262 23.21 5.43 2.82
C ARG A 262 23.25 4.57 1.55
N ASN A 263 23.60 3.28 1.65
CA ASN A 263 23.58 2.38 0.51
C ASN A 263 22.15 2.00 0.10
N PHE A 264 21.26 1.78 1.08
CA PHE A 264 19.83 1.63 0.81
C PHE A 264 19.24 2.89 0.17
N LYS A 265 19.62 4.08 0.65
CA LYS A 265 19.26 5.35 -0.01
C LYS A 265 19.70 5.39 -1.47
N LYS A 266 20.99 5.17 -1.75
CA LYS A 266 21.55 5.17 -3.11
C LYS A 266 20.85 4.15 -4.01
N PHE A 267 20.58 2.96 -3.47
CA PHE A 267 19.84 1.92 -4.17
C PHE A 267 18.44 2.38 -4.55
N ALA A 268 17.63 2.84 -3.58
CA ALA A 268 16.24 3.23 -3.82
C ALA A 268 16.14 4.44 -4.77
N GLU A 269 16.97 5.47 -4.57
CA GLU A 269 16.99 6.67 -5.42
C GLU A 269 17.53 6.38 -6.84
N GLY A 270 18.28 5.29 -7.02
CA GLY A 270 18.74 4.83 -8.33
C GLY A 270 17.66 4.10 -9.16
N LEU A 271 16.53 3.73 -8.57
CA LEU A 271 15.44 3.04 -9.25
C LEU A 271 14.64 4.05 -10.10
N LYS A 272 14.82 4.00 -11.44
CA LYS A 272 14.25 4.98 -12.39
C LYS A 272 12.74 5.20 -12.24
N ASN A 273 11.99 4.14 -11.95
CA ASN A 273 10.53 4.16 -11.84
C ASN A 273 10.00 4.42 -10.43
N LEU A 274 10.89 4.64 -9.45
CA LEU A 274 10.52 4.96 -8.08
C LEU A 274 10.57 6.47 -7.84
N ARG A 275 9.56 7.00 -7.16
CA ARG A 275 9.58 8.34 -6.56
C ARG A 275 9.14 8.26 -5.12
N VAL A 276 9.77 9.02 -4.23
CA VAL A 276 9.43 9.06 -2.81
C VAL A 276 9.34 10.52 -2.37
N LEU A 277 8.18 10.93 -1.85
CA LEU A 277 7.96 12.25 -1.26
C LEU A 277 7.64 12.10 0.22
N ARG A 278 8.62 12.39 1.07
CA ARG A 278 8.50 12.37 2.52
C ARG A 278 7.89 13.67 3.02
N THR A 279 6.71 13.59 3.62
CA THR A 279 6.18 14.72 4.40
C THR A 279 6.68 14.61 5.84
N THR A 280 7.31 15.68 6.34
CA THR A 280 7.84 15.76 7.72
C THR A 280 7.31 17.01 8.40
N ASN A 281 6.99 16.91 9.69
CA ASN A 281 6.59 18.05 10.51
C ASN A 281 7.78 18.55 11.34
N ARG A 282 8.00 19.86 11.37
CA ARG A 282 9.21 20.51 11.92
C ARG A 282 9.61 20.04 13.33
N PHE A 283 8.63 19.79 14.19
CA PHE A 283 8.84 19.42 15.60
C PHE A 283 8.42 17.97 15.90
N ASP A 284 8.30 17.14 14.87
CA ASP A 284 8.17 15.71 15.03
C ASP A 284 9.57 15.07 15.02
N PRO A 285 10.00 14.40 16.12
CA PRO A 285 11.31 13.77 16.19
C PRO A 285 11.36 12.40 15.50
N VAL A 286 10.23 11.77 15.13
CA VAL A 286 10.25 10.44 14.49
C VAL A 286 11.07 10.44 13.19
N PRO A 287 10.91 11.43 12.27
CA PRO A 287 11.78 11.57 11.11
C PRO A 287 13.28 11.70 11.40
N MET A 288 13.66 12.07 12.62
CA MET A 288 15.06 12.19 13.04
C MET A 288 15.63 10.85 13.51
N SER A 289 14.79 9.83 13.72
CA SER A 289 15.18 8.53 14.24
C SER A 289 15.18 7.42 13.17
N PRO A 290 16.09 6.44 13.26
CA PRO A 290 17.31 6.47 14.08
C PRO A 290 18.34 7.47 13.53
N ALA A 291 19.26 7.93 14.38
CA ALA A 291 20.22 8.96 14.00
C ALA A 291 21.47 8.39 13.31
N ILE A 292 22.21 7.49 13.96
CA ILE A 292 23.56 7.08 13.54
C ILE A 292 23.49 5.99 12.47
N GLY A 293 24.10 6.22 11.31
CA GLY A 293 24.23 5.22 10.23
C GLY A 293 23.01 5.09 9.32
N PHE A 294 21.89 5.74 9.63
CA PHE A 294 20.67 5.72 8.83
C PHE A 294 20.53 6.99 7.96
N ALA A 295 19.80 6.87 6.85
CA ALA A 295 19.59 7.93 5.88
C ALA A 295 18.12 8.01 5.44
N ASP A 296 17.67 9.25 5.20
CA ASP A 296 16.38 9.51 4.56
C ASP A 296 16.43 9.18 3.06
N VAL A 297 15.31 8.70 2.51
CA VAL A 297 15.14 8.35 1.09
C VAL A 297 14.11 9.27 0.46
N GLY A 298 14.43 9.85 -0.70
CA GLY A 298 13.53 10.69 -1.47
C GLY A 298 13.54 12.17 -1.11
N GLU A 299 12.59 12.90 -1.68
CA GLU A 299 12.44 14.34 -1.51
C GLU A 299 11.64 14.67 -0.25
N GLN A 300 11.97 15.79 0.40
CA GLN A 300 11.31 16.23 1.63
C GLN A 300 10.34 17.37 1.35
N PHE A 301 9.10 17.20 1.81
CA PHE A 301 8.15 18.29 2.03
C PHE A 301 8.04 18.58 3.53
N LEU A 302 8.69 19.66 3.98
CA LEU A 302 8.69 20.08 5.38
C LEU A 302 7.49 20.99 5.66
N ILE A 303 6.59 20.56 6.54
CA ILE A 303 5.47 21.35 7.05
C ILE A 303 5.73 21.81 8.49
N ASP A 304 4.94 22.77 8.97
CA ASP A 304 5.02 23.26 10.34
C ASP A 304 3.61 23.38 10.95
N SER A 305 3.25 22.40 11.78
CA SER A 305 1.95 22.41 12.47
C SER A 305 1.85 23.53 13.52
N THR A 306 2.96 24.04 14.05
CA THR A 306 2.94 25.11 15.07
C THR A 306 2.47 26.45 14.49
N ALA A 307 2.57 26.62 13.17
CA ALA A 307 2.05 27.79 12.47
C ALA A 307 0.51 27.84 12.43
N SER A 308 -0.17 26.74 12.76
CA SER A 308 -1.63 26.68 12.78
C SER A 308 -2.22 27.50 13.93
N PRO A 309 -3.17 28.44 13.67
CA PRO A 309 -3.88 29.14 14.73
C PRO A 309 -4.91 28.25 15.46
N TYR A 310 -5.17 27.04 14.95
CA TYR A 310 -6.17 26.11 15.47
C TYR A 310 -5.62 25.19 16.56
N LEU A 311 -4.35 24.78 16.46
CA LEU A 311 -3.76 23.81 17.38
C LEU A 311 -3.34 24.46 18.70
N LYS A 312 -3.29 23.67 19.78
CA LYS A 312 -2.74 24.12 21.08
C LYS A 312 -1.28 24.56 20.91
N ASN A 313 -0.79 25.40 21.83
CA ASN A 313 0.62 25.80 21.85
C ASN A 313 1.03 25.93 23.33
N PRO A 314 2.12 25.28 23.79
CA PRO A 314 3.03 24.38 23.04
C PRO A 314 2.35 23.11 22.52
N LEU A 315 2.88 22.56 21.42
CA LEU A 315 2.48 21.24 20.90
C LEU A 315 3.29 20.16 21.61
N GLY A 316 2.60 19.15 22.15
CA GLY A 316 3.25 17.92 22.62
C GLY A 316 3.61 16.99 21.47
N PHE A 317 4.53 16.07 21.72
CA PHE A 317 4.99 15.05 20.75
C PHE A 317 3.82 14.32 20.07
N SER A 318 2.83 13.84 20.83
CA SER A 318 1.68 13.13 20.27
C SER A 318 0.89 13.99 19.28
N THR A 319 0.92 15.33 19.42
CA THR A 319 0.26 16.23 18.48
C THR A 319 1.14 16.49 17.26
N THR A 320 2.44 16.70 17.40
CA THR A 320 3.33 16.93 16.24
C THR A 320 3.47 15.69 15.36
N HIS A 321 3.35 14.50 15.95
CA HIS A 321 3.43 13.21 15.26
C HIS A 321 2.07 12.62 14.84
N ALA A 322 0.92 13.17 15.26
CA ALA A 322 -0.37 12.60 14.83
C ALA A 322 -0.59 12.79 13.33
N MET A 323 -1.09 11.75 12.66
CA MET A 323 -1.36 11.78 11.22
C MET A 323 -2.37 12.87 10.84
N GLU A 324 -3.45 13.06 11.61
CA GLU A 324 -4.39 14.16 11.38
C GLU A 324 -3.79 15.55 11.60
N SER A 325 -2.77 15.69 12.46
CA SER A 325 -2.03 16.95 12.56
C SER A 325 -1.18 17.22 11.32
N TYR A 326 -0.60 16.17 10.72
CA TYR A 326 0.09 16.27 9.44
C TYR A 326 -0.86 16.72 8.33
N LEU A 327 -2.03 16.09 8.22
CA LEU A 327 -3.03 16.45 7.21
C LEU A 327 -3.60 17.85 7.44
N HIS A 328 -3.85 18.24 8.68
CA HIS A 328 -4.23 19.61 9.02
C HIS A 328 -3.16 20.63 8.61
N ALA A 329 -1.90 20.34 8.89
CA ALA A 329 -0.79 21.20 8.50
C ALA A 329 -0.61 21.27 6.98
N ILE A 330 -0.77 20.17 6.25
CA ILE A 330 -0.80 20.16 4.77
C ILE A 330 -1.96 21.00 4.24
N ALA A 331 -3.16 20.86 4.82
CA ALA A 331 -4.32 21.64 4.40
C ALA A 331 -4.06 23.16 4.52
N GLY A 332 -3.31 23.59 5.54
CA GLY A 332 -2.95 24.99 5.74
C GLY A 332 -1.59 25.45 5.22
N ALA A 333 -0.74 24.58 4.69
CA ALA A 333 0.63 24.96 4.29
C ALA A 333 0.63 25.86 3.06
N ARG A 334 1.23 27.06 3.10
CA ARG A 334 1.42 27.88 1.88
C ARG A 334 2.54 27.34 0.97
N GLY A 335 3.44 26.55 1.52
CA GLY A 335 4.63 26.00 0.88
C GLY A 335 5.40 25.17 1.90
N SER A 336 6.73 25.25 1.89
CA SER A 336 7.53 24.70 3.01
C SER A 336 7.22 25.43 4.32
N ALA A 337 7.67 24.89 5.45
CA ALA A 337 7.45 25.41 6.81
C ALA A 337 7.61 26.94 6.95
N GLN A 338 8.52 27.56 6.20
CA GLN A 338 8.80 28.99 6.24
C GLN A 338 7.74 29.86 5.55
N ALA A 339 6.90 29.29 4.67
CA ALA A 339 5.89 30.02 3.90
C ALA A 339 4.64 30.40 4.73
N GLY A 340 4.54 29.88 5.96
CA GLY A 340 3.45 30.15 6.89
C GLY A 340 2.16 29.39 6.60
N PHE A 341 1.13 29.68 7.39
CA PHE A 341 -0.16 28.99 7.39
C PHE A 341 -1.24 29.86 6.73
N MET A 342 -2.03 29.29 5.82
CA MET A 342 -3.08 30.03 5.10
C MET A 342 -4.35 30.21 5.93
N SER A 343 -4.97 31.38 5.78
CA SER A 343 -6.36 31.60 6.20
C SER A 343 -7.29 30.68 5.40
N GLY A 344 -8.28 30.08 6.07
CA GLY A 344 -9.26 29.21 5.41
C GLY A 344 -8.86 27.74 5.28
N ALA A 345 -7.76 27.29 5.89
CA ALA A 345 -7.40 25.86 5.94
C ALA A 345 -8.55 24.97 6.47
N GLY A 346 -9.34 25.47 7.42
CA GLY A 346 -10.53 24.79 7.96
C GLY A 346 -11.65 24.58 6.93
N ASN A 347 -11.66 25.32 5.82
CA ASN A 347 -12.58 25.11 4.71
C ASN A 347 -12.09 24.04 3.73
N ILE A 348 -10.79 23.70 3.79
CA ILE A 348 -10.17 22.65 2.97
C ILE A 348 -10.26 21.30 3.69
N ARG A 349 -9.96 21.28 4.99
CA ARG A 349 -10.05 20.11 5.86
C ARG A 349 -10.71 20.51 7.17
N ASP A 350 -11.72 19.76 7.59
CA ASP A 350 -12.40 19.98 8.86
C ASP A 350 -11.41 19.86 10.02
N ILE A 351 -11.31 20.90 10.84
CA ILE A 351 -10.36 20.95 11.95
C ILE A 351 -10.66 19.89 13.02
N SER A 352 -11.91 19.43 13.14
CA SER A 352 -12.32 18.45 14.15
C SER A 352 -11.60 17.11 14.00
N LEU A 353 -11.15 16.77 12.79
CA LEU A 353 -10.39 15.56 12.49
C LEU A 353 -9.08 15.48 13.29
N VAL A 354 -8.46 16.62 13.63
CA VAL A 354 -7.26 16.67 14.50
C VAL A 354 -7.50 15.94 15.82
N ASN A 355 -8.69 16.08 16.40
CA ASN A 355 -9.01 15.52 17.71
C ASN A 355 -9.46 14.06 17.67
N LYS A 356 -9.37 13.34 16.54
CA LYS A 356 -9.74 11.92 16.45
C LYS A 356 -9.11 11.07 17.57
N TYR A 357 -7.80 11.21 17.76
CA TYR A 357 -7.01 10.40 18.71
C TYR A 357 -6.26 11.20 19.78
N ILE A 358 -6.26 12.52 19.66
CA ILE A 358 -5.50 13.41 20.53
C ILE A 358 -6.36 14.56 21.03
N ASP A 359 -5.78 15.38 21.89
CA ASP A 359 -6.32 16.65 22.35
C ASP A 359 -5.51 17.81 21.75
N GLY A 360 -5.54 17.92 20.42
CA GLY A 360 -4.65 18.78 19.64
C GLY A 360 -5.18 20.19 19.39
N LEU A 361 -6.50 20.40 19.39
CA LEU A 361 -7.14 21.70 19.10
C LEU A 361 -7.28 22.58 20.34
N LYS A 362 -7.19 23.92 20.18
CA LYS A 362 -7.49 24.86 21.27
C LYS A 362 -8.92 24.66 21.80
N ASN A 363 -9.08 24.71 23.12
CA ASN A 363 -10.37 24.49 23.80
C ASN A 363 -11.50 25.40 23.31
N LYS A 364 -11.19 26.62 22.80
CA LYS A 364 -12.18 27.57 22.27
C LYS A 364 -13.01 27.04 21.10
N TYR A 365 -12.55 25.99 20.40
CA TYR A 365 -13.30 25.37 19.31
C TYR A 365 -14.32 24.33 19.80
N LEU A 366 -14.31 24.01 21.10
CA LEU A 366 -15.28 23.13 21.77
C LEU A 366 -15.43 21.75 21.12
N ILE A 367 -14.38 21.24 20.49
CA ILE A 367 -14.34 19.90 19.91
C ILE A 367 -13.81 18.91 20.95
N PRO A 368 -14.58 17.87 21.33
CA PRO A 368 -14.12 16.87 22.28
C PRO A 368 -12.82 16.20 21.81
N PRO A 369 -11.82 16.01 22.68
CA PRO A 369 -10.60 15.29 22.34
C PRO A 369 -10.84 13.77 22.27
N ARG A 370 -10.03 13.08 21.48
CA ARG A 370 -10.03 11.61 21.32
C ARG A 370 -11.42 11.05 20.99
N TRP A 371 -12.16 11.76 20.14
CA TRP A 371 -13.57 11.46 19.88
C TRP A 371 -13.79 10.23 18.99
N TRP A 372 -12.78 9.78 18.23
CA TRP A 372 -12.93 8.60 17.37
C TRP A 372 -13.01 7.33 18.22
N SER A 373 -14.22 6.78 18.29
CA SER A 373 -14.52 5.54 18.99
C SER A 373 -15.76 4.90 18.37
N THR A 374 -15.85 3.58 18.46
CA THR A 374 -17.10 2.90 18.16
C THR A 374 -18.16 3.21 19.21
N ALA A 375 -19.41 3.30 18.77
CA ALA A 375 -20.54 3.37 19.68
C ALA A 375 -20.44 2.23 20.72
N ASN A 376 -20.58 2.58 22.00
CA ASN A 376 -20.48 1.65 23.14
C ASN A 376 -19.19 0.80 23.14
N LYS A 377 -18.08 1.33 22.58
CA LYS A 377 -16.82 0.59 22.39
C LYS A 377 -16.98 -0.72 21.63
N GLY A 378 -17.97 -0.79 20.74
CA GLY A 378 -18.29 -1.96 19.93
C GLY A 378 -19.16 -3.00 20.61
N MET A 379 -19.69 -2.73 21.81
CA MET A 379 -20.72 -3.58 22.41
C MET A 379 -22.06 -3.37 21.67
N VAL A 380 -22.76 -4.46 21.37
CA VAL A 380 -24.05 -4.45 20.65
C VAL A 380 -25.06 -5.29 21.41
N GLN A 381 -26.23 -4.70 21.67
CA GLN A 381 -27.35 -5.39 22.27
C GLN A 381 -27.97 -6.37 21.28
N GLN A 382 -28.17 -7.60 21.73
CA GLN A 382 -28.80 -8.68 20.98
C GLN A 382 -30.32 -8.61 21.16
N PRO A 383 -31.12 -9.25 20.27
CA PRO A 383 -32.59 -9.27 20.40
C PRO A 383 -33.10 -9.82 21.74
N ASN A 384 -32.33 -10.68 22.41
CA ASN A 384 -32.65 -11.22 23.73
C ASN A 384 -32.26 -10.27 24.89
N GLY A 385 -31.86 -9.03 24.60
CA GLY A 385 -31.45 -8.01 25.57
C GLY A 385 -30.01 -8.13 26.08
N GLN A 386 -29.30 -9.23 25.81
CA GLN A 386 -27.90 -9.40 26.22
C GLN A 386 -26.97 -8.51 25.39
N TRP A 387 -25.88 -8.04 25.99
CA TRP A 387 -24.85 -7.29 25.27
C TRP A 387 -23.67 -8.19 24.94
N LYS A 388 -23.21 -8.14 23.69
CA LYS A 388 -22.02 -8.85 23.23
C LYS A 388 -21.10 -7.90 22.49
N MET A 389 -19.80 -8.16 22.56
CA MET A 389 -18.85 -7.46 21.70
C MET A 389 -19.22 -7.76 20.24
N PHE A 390 -19.22 -6.75 19.37
CA PHE A 390 -19.53 -6.92 17.96
C PHE A 390 -18.55 -7.92 17.32
N GLN A 391 -19.04 -9.12 17.06
CA GLN A 391 -18.32 -10.19 16.37
C GLN A 391 -18.80 -10.24 14.93
N ARG A 392 -18.33 -9.37 14.04
CA ARG A 392 -18.42 -9.72 12.62
C ARG A 392 -17.36 -10.78 12.39
N ARG A 393 -17.78 -12.03 12.17
CA ARG A 393 -16.88 -13.10 11.73
C ARG A 393 -16.15 -12.57 10.50
N TRP A 394 -14.83 -12.43 10.63
CA TRP A 394 -13.87 -12.29 9.56
C TRP A 394 -13.92 -13.56 8.72
N LYS A 395 -14.95 -13.73 7.89
CA LYS A 395 -14.87 -14.71 6.81
C LYS A 395 -13.99 -14.09 5.73
N ASP A 396 -12.69 -14.07 6.01
CA ASP A 396 -11.63 -13.91 4.99
C ASP A 396 -11.53 -15.19 4.14
N GLU A 397 -12.36 -16.22 4.40
CA GLU A 397 -12.41 -17.50 3.67
C GLU A 397 -12.59 -17.31 2.16
N ASP A 398 -13.32 -16.29 1.71
CA ASP A 398 -13.51 -16.00 0.27
C ASP A 398 -12.24 -15.47 -0.43
N PHE A 399 -11.17 -15.18 0.32
CA PHE A 399 -9.87 -14.71 -0.20
C PHE A 399 -8.70 -15.64 0.11
N LEU A 400 -8.97 -16.81 0.70
CA LEU A 400 -7.99 -17.85 1.03
C LEU A 400 -8.09 -19.08 0.11
N THR A 401 -9.15 -19.21 -0.71
CA THR A 401 -9.24 -20.25 -1.74
C THR A 401 -8.65 -19.75 -3.05
N ASP A 402 -7.35 -19.96 -3.22
CA ASP A 402 -6.65 -19.82 -4.49
C ASP A 402 -6.88 -21.11 -5.31
N GLU A 403 -8.07 -21.27 -5.90
CA GLU A 403 -8.28 -22.25 -6.98
C GLU A 403 -8.07 -21.56 -8.32
N SER A 404 -6.85 -21.69 -8.86
CA SER A 404 -6.57 -21.87 -10.31
C SER A 404 -5.08 -21.70 -10.61
N ILE A 405 -4.28 -22.72 -10.29
CA ILE A 405 -3.04 -23.01 -11.02
C ILE A 405 -2.95 -24.53 -11.21
N SER A 406 -3.65 -25.06 -12.21
CA SER A 406 -3.20 -26.27 -12.91
C SER A 406 -2.14 -25.83 -13.91
N MET A 407 -0.87 -26.00 -13.55
CA MET A 407 0.23 -25.98 -14.51
C MET A 407 0.46 -27.42 -14.95
N ASP A 408 -0.15 -27.81 -16.07
CA ASP A 408 0.37 -28.92 -16.85
C ASP A 408 1.66 -28.43 -17.52
N GLY A 409 2.79 -28.96 -17.06
CA GLY A 409 4.10 -28.73 -17.62
C GLY A 409 4.34 -29.66 -18.79
N GLU A 410 4.43 -29.10 -20.00
CA GLU A 410 5.17 -29.72 -21.09
C GLU A 410 6.67 -29.59 -20.78
N ASN A 411 7.29 -30.72 -20.44
CA ASN A 411 8.74 -30.87 -20.37
C ASN A 411 9.30 -30.97 -21.79
N ILE A 412 9.99 -29.94 -22.25
CA ILE A 412 10.97 -30.03 -23.33
C ILE A 412 12.35 -30.10 -22.65
N SER A 413 12.91 -31.31 -22.59
CA SER A 413 14.33 -31.53 -22.29
C SER A 413 15.06 -31.78 -23.59
N ASN A 414 15.97 -30.86 -23.94
CA ASN A 414 17.03 -31.09 -24.91
C ASN A 414 18.12 -31.91 -24.22
N ASP A 415 18.45 -33.09 -24.76
CA ASP A 415 19.73 -33.73 -24.57
C ASP A 415 20.27 -34.13 -25.95
N ASP A 416 21.37 -33.49 -26.33
CA ASP A 416 22.26 -33.90 -27.42
C ASP A 416 23.40 -34.76 -26.83
N GLU A 417 24.01 -35.58 -27.70
CA GLU A 417 25.16 -36.47 -27.53
C GLU A 417 24.86 -37.96 -27.22
N ASN A 418 24.80 -38.80 -28.26
CA ASN A 418 25.93 -39.69 -28.58
C ASN A 418 25.75 -40.50 -29.88
N VAL A 419 26.90 -40.72 -30.51
CA VAL A 419 27.20 -41.45 -31.76
C VAL A 419 27.21 -42.97 -31.53
N SER A 420 26.63 -43.78 -32.44
CA SER A 420 27.35 -44.81 -33.25
C SER A 420 26.42 -45.71 -34.08
N MET A 421 26.97 -46.12 -35.23
CA MET A 421 26.48 -47.05 -36.25
C MET A 421 25.90 -48.38 -35.74
N ASP A 422 24.89 -48.92 -36.44
CA ASP A 422 25.09 -50.06 -37.36
C ASP A 422 23.78 -50.49 -38.06
N ASP A 423 23.95 -50.85 -39.34
CA ASP A 423 22.95 -51.41 -40.25
C ASP A 423 22.35 -52.75 -39.76
N LYS A 424 21.06 -52.98 -40.07
CA LYS A 424 20.61 -54.26 -40.65
C LYS A 424 19.17 -54.22 -41.18
N ILE A 425 19.11 -54.47 -42.48
CA ILE A 425 18.00 -54.90 -43.33
C ILE A 425 17.28 -56.12 -42.75
N VAL A 426 15.94 -56.11 -42.70
CA VAL A 426 15.09 -57.28 -43.00
C VAL A 426 13.76 -56.79 -43.62
N THR A 427 13.47 -57.35 -44.79
CA THR A 427 12.28 -57.21 -45.66
C THR A 427 11.13 -58.16 -45.28
N LYS A 428 9.98 -57.97 -45.98
CA LYS A 428 8.80 -58.86 -46.18
C LYS A 428 7.64 -58.68 -45.19
N ASP A 429 6.37 -58.67 -45.59
CA ASP A 429 5.69 -59.06 -46.84
C ASP A 429 4.29 -58.38 -46.91
N GLU A 430 3.86 -58.07 -48.15
CA GLU A 430 2.55 -58.31 -48.81
C GLU A 430 1.23 -57.92 -48.08
N SER A 431 0.20 -57.32 -48.70
CA SER A 431 -0.33 -57.50 -50.06
C SER A 431 -1.52 -56.52 -50.39
N ILE A 432 -1.52 -55.99 -51.64
CA ILE A 432 -2.56 -56.00 -52.72
C ILE A 432 -3.97 -55.43 -52.37
N TRP A 433 -4.63 -54.49 -53.10
CA TRP A 433 -5.13 -54.40 -54.51
C TRP A 433 -5.36 -52.91 -54.88
N MET A 434 -4.88 -52.38 -56.04
CA MET A 434 -5.57 -52.24 -57.36
C MET A 434 -6.95 -51.55 -57.28
N ASP A 435 -7.37 -50.60 -58.11
CA ASP A 435 -6.86 -49.98 -59.34
C ASP A 435 -7.80 -48.78 -59.66
N ASP A 436 -7.26 -47.77 -60.37
CA ASP A 436 -7.80 -47.10 -61.58
C ASP A 436 -9.29 -46.65 -61.63
N GLU A 437 -9.69 -45.53 -62.24
CA GLU A 437 -9.06 -44.63 -63.19
C GLU A 437 -10.04 -43.47 -63.45
N ASN A 438 -9.51 -42.30 -63.86
CA ASN A 438 -9.93 -41.46 -64.99
C ASN A 438 -11.41 -40.98 -65.15
N VAL A 439 -11.76 -39.82 -65.72
CA VAL A 439 -11.09 -38.70 -66.42
C VAL A 439 -12.20 -37.71 -66.80
N SER A 440 -11.80 -36.48 -67.16
CA SER A 440 -12.47 -35.53 -68.08
C SER A 440 -13.72 -34.82 -67.58
N ASN A 441 -13.99 -33.57 -67.95
CA ASN A 441 -13.25 -32.43 -68.48
C ASN A 441 -14.35 -31.36 -68.67
N LYS A 442 -13.96 -30.08 -68.51
CA LYS A 442 -14.45 -28.95 -69.33
C LYS A 442 -15.95 -28.59 -69.23
N GLU A 443 -16.37 -27.34 -69.36
CA GLU A 443 -15.75 -26.05 -69.68
C GLU A 443 -16.83 -25.00 -69.42
N ASN A 444 -16.39 -23.76 -69.14
CA ASN A 444 -17.02 -22.50 -69.55
C ASN A 444 -18.43 -22.21 -69.04
N THR A 445 -18.92 -21.01 -68.78
CA THR A 445 -18.63 -19.56 -68.91
C THR A 445 -19.96 -18.99 -68.34
N SER A 446 -20.15 -17.81 -67.79
CA SER A 446 -19.55 -16.49 -67.84
C SER A 446 -20.33 -15.67 -66.81
N MET A 447 -19.69 -14.60 -66.32
CA MET A 447 -20.26 -13.27 -66.10
C MET A 447 -21.75 -13.14 -65.78
N ASP A 448 -22.07 -12.55 -64.63
CA ASP A 448 -22.34 -11.11 -64.63
C ASP A 448 -22.37 -10.52 -63.22
N ALA A 449 -21.89 -9.28 -63.17
CA ALA A 449 -21.91 -8.39 -62.03
C ALA A 449 -23.31 -7.78 -61.86
N GLU A 450 -23.68 -7.41 -60.63
CA GLU A 450 -23.89 -6.01 -60.21
C GLU A 450 -24.79 -5.90 -58.98
N ASN A 451 -24.38 -4.96 -58.09
CA ASN A 451 -25.17 -4.14 -57.17
C ASN A 451 -25.90 -4.90 -56.04
N ILE A 452 -25.66 -4.63 -54.75
CA ILE A 452 -25.63 -3.35 -54.00
C ILE A 452 -24.72 -3.50 -52.77
#